data_AF-A0A920RHU2-F1
#
_entry.id   AF-A0A920RHU2-F1
#
_cell.length_a   1.000
_cell.length_b   1.000
_cell.length_c   1.000
_cell.angle_alpha   90.00
_cell.angle_beta   90.00
_cell.angle_gamma   90.00
#
_symmetry.space_group_name_H-M   'P 1'
#
loop_
_entity.id
_entity.type
_entity.pdbx_description
1 polymer ?
#
loop_
_entity_poly.entity_id
_entity_poly.type
_entity_poly.pdbx_seq_one_letter_code
_entity_poly.pdbx_strand_id
1 'polypeptide(L)' 'MGTPLSELFPGLSEVVDDILVIRSMHTGVNNPGQSIHAMNTGRTQRGRPALGSWFTFGLGADTDELPA' A
#
# COMPACT_ATOMS: atom_id res chain seq x y z
N MET A 1 16.39 -20.38 11.50
CA MET A 1 15.54 -19.57 10.61
C MET A 1 14.48 -18.89 11.47
N GLY A 2 14.16 -17.62 11.20
CA GLY A 2 13.16 -16.87 11.93
C GLY A 2 12.90 -15.53 11.26
N THR A 3 11.71 -14.95 11.47
CA THR A 3 11.35 -13.62 10.96
C THR A 3 11.85 -12.57 11.95
N PRO A 4 12.76 -11.65 11.56
CA PRO A 4 13.15 -10.54 12.41
C PRO A 4 11.95 -9.62 12.66
N LEU A 5 11.64 -9.37 13.94
CA LEU A 5 10.55 -8.52 14.38
C LEU A 5 11.11 -7.34 15.20
N SER A 6 10.45 -6.19 15.11
CA SER A 6 10.77 -5.02 15.93
C SER A 6 10.11 -5.14 17.30
N GLU A 7 10.84 -4.77 18.36
CA GLU A 7 10.33 -4.68 19.74
C GLU A 7 9.19 -3.66 19.90
N LEU A 8 9.01 -2.77 18.91
CA LEU A 8 7.93 -1.77 18.89
C LEU A 8 6.53 -2.37 18.69
N PHE A 9 6.43 -3.64 18.29
CA PHE A 9 5.15 -4.33 18.06
C PHE A 9 4.96 -5.45 19.10
N PRO A 10 4.60 -5.11 20.35
CA PRO A 10 4.33 -6.11 21.38
C PRO A 10 3.16 -7.01 20.96
N GLY A 11 3.26 -8.32 21.23
CA GLY A 11 2.26 -9.32 20.85
C GLY A 11 2.35 -9.85 19.41
N LEU A 12 3.08 -9.17 18.52
CA LEU A 12 3.24 -9.64 17.13
C LEU A 12 4.00 -10.96 17.04
N SER A 13 4.91 -11.21 17.99
CA SER A 13 5.65 -12.47 18.09
C SER A 13 4.76 -13.68 18.37
N GLU A 14 3.58 -13.49 18.96
CA GLU A 14 2.66 -14.59 19.30
C GLU A 14 1.98 -15.19 18.07
N VAL A 15 1.95 -14.46 16.96
CA VAL A 15 1.26 -14.83 15.71
C VAL A 15 2.18 -14.80 14.49
N VAL A 16 3.50 -14.69 14.68
CA VAL A 16 4.46 -14.47 13.57
C VAL A 16 4.47 -15.61 12.55
N ASP A 17 4.19 -16.83 13.00
CA ASP A 17 4.16 -18.03 12.14
C ASP A 17 2.92 -18.05 11.22
N ASP A 18 1.86 -17.30 11.59
CA ASP A 18 0.63 -17.15 10.80
C ASP A 18 0.68 -15.94 9.85
N ILE A 19 1.79 -15.18 9.84
CA ILE A 19 1.94 -13.95 9.05
C ILE A 19 2.80 -14.18 7.80
N LEU A 20 2.29 -13.74 6.65
CA LEU A 20 3.09 -13.60 5.44
C LEU A 20 3.84 -12.27 5.43
N VAL A 21 5.18 -12.33 5.40
CA VAL A 21 6.01 -11.13 5.29
C VAL A 21 6.36 -10.83 3.84
N ILE A 22 5.86 -9.72 3.32
CA ILE A 22 6.17 -9.22 1.97
C ILE A 22 7.38 -8.29 2.05
N ARG A 23 8.53 -8.72 1.51
CA ARG A 23 9.78 -7.93 1.44
C ARG A 23 10.10 -7.37 0.05
N SER A 24 9.21 -7.56 -0.91
CA SER A 24 9.42 -7.14 -2.30
C SER A 24 9.14 -5.66 -2.55
N MET A 25 8.55 -4.95 -1.58
CA MET A 25 8.26 -3.52 -1.71
C MET A 25 9.53 -2.69 -1.54
N HIS A 26 9.88 -1.92 -2.57
CA HIS A 26 11.02 -1.01 -2.57
C HIS A 26 10.58 0.38 -3.05
N THR A 27 11.07 1.44 -2.39
CA THR A 27 10.81 2.83 -2.79
C THR A 27 12.13 3.59 -2.91
N GLY A 28 12.30 4.38 -3.98
CA GLY A 28 13.53 5.13 -4.22
C GLY A 28 13.57 6.54 -3.61
N VAL A 29 12.57 6.92 -2.81
CA VAL A 29 12.40 8.31 -2.33
C VAL A 29 12.02 8.30 -0.86
N ASN A 30 12.68 9.15 -0.04
CA ASN A 30 12.44 9.27 1.41
C ASN A 30 11.49 10.43 1.79
N ASN A 31 10.98 11.17 0.80
CA ASN A 31 10.09 12.30 1.03
C ASN A 31 8.67 11.80 1.32
N PRO A 32 8.05 12.19 2.45
CA PRO A 32 6.70 11.75 2.83
C PRO A 32 5.66 11.90 1.72
N GLY A 33 5.66 13.03 0.99
CA GLY A 33 4.70 13.26 -0.09
C GLY A 33 4.89 12.31 -1.27
N GLN A 34 6.13 12.09 -1.68
CA GLN A 34 6.47 11.20 -2.80
C GLN A 34 6.21 9.73 -2.44
N SER A 35 6.44 9.35 -1.17
CA SER A 35 6.13 8.01 -0.66
C SER A 35 4.64 7.73 -0.64
N ILE A 36 3.82 8.72 -0.23
CA ILE A 36 2.36 8.61 -0.30
C ILE A 36 1.90 8.44 -1.75
N HIS A 37 2.47 9.18 -2.70
CA HIS A 37 2.15 8.99 -4.12
C HIS A 37 2.55 7.62 -4.63
N ALA A 38 3.74 7.12 -4.26
CA ALA A 38 4.20 5.79 -4.65
C ALA A 38 3.31 4.67 -4.07
N MET A 39 2.90 4.78 -2.80
CA MET A 39 1.97 3.83 -2.19
C MET A 39 0.61 3.84 -2.88
N ASN A 40 0.09 5.02 -3.19
CA ASN A 40 -1.25 5.13 -3.78
C ASN A 40 -1.28 4.89 -5.29
N THR A 41 -0.24 5.18 -6.05
CA THR A 41 -0.28 5.18 -7.53
C THR A 41 0.78 4.30 -8.19
N GLY A 42 1.65 3.68 -7.39
CA GLY A 42 2.83 2.95 -7.88
C GLY A 42 3.94 3.85 -8.44
N ARG A 43 3.78 5.19 -8.38
CA ARG A 43 4.75 6.17 -8.88
C ARG A 43 4.88 7.34 -7.92
N THR A 44 6.06 7.94 -7.85
CA THR A 44 6.34 9.10 -6.98
C THR A 44 5.77 10.39 -7.57
N GLN A 45 5.69 10.49 -8.91
CA GLN A 45 5.12 11.63 -9.63
C GLN A 45 3.60 11.73 -9.41
N ARG A 46 3.11 12.96 -9.20
CA ARG A 46 1.68 13.29 -9.15
C ARG A 46 1.00 13.11 -10.51
N GLY A 47 -0.33 12.97 -10.49
CA GLY A 47 -1.17 13.00 -11.69
C GLY A 47 -1.56 11.63 -12.25
N ARG A 48 -1.33 10.54 -11.51
CA ARG A 48 -1.81 9.20 -11.87
C ARG A 48 -2.96 8.78 -10.96
N PRO A 49 -3.92 8.00 -11.49
CA PRO A 49 -5.01 7.45 -10.69
C PRO A 49 -4.46 6.65 -9.51
N ALA A 50 -5.06 6.82 -8.34
CA ALA A 50 -4.76 6.00 -7.18
C ALA A 50 -5.26 4.56 -7.41
N LEU A 51 -4.62 3.57 -6.80
CA LEU A 51 -5.07 2.19 -6.78
C LEU A 51 -6.53 2.09 -6.31
N GLY A 52 -6.96 2.96 -5.39
CA GLY A 52 -8.36 3.06 -4.97
C GLY A 52 -9.34 3.45 -6.09
N SER A 53 -8.92 4.25 -7.07
CA SER A 53 -9.78 4.62 -8.21
C SER A 53 -10.10 3.45 -9.14
N TRP A 54 -9.21 2.45 -9.22
CA TRP A 54 -9.48 1.19 -9.92
C TRP A 54 -10.52 0.34 -9.20
N PHE A 55 -10.52 0.34 -7.87
CA PHE A 55 -11.56 -0.35 -7.11
C PHE A 55 -12.92 0.30 -7.31
N THR A 56 -13.01 1.63 -7.25
CA THR A 56 -14.26 2.35 -7.50
C THR A 56 -14.74 2.20 -8.95
N PHE A 57 -13.83 2.16 -9.92
CA PHE A 57 -14.17 1.88 -11.33
C PHE A 57 -14.60 0.42 -11.56
N GLY A 58 -13.94 -0.54 -10.91
CA GLY A 58 -14.12 -1.98 -11.16
C GLY A 58 -15.23 -2.66 -10.35
N LEU A 59 -15.60 -2.13 -9.18
CA LEU A 59 -16.73 -2.65 -8.39
C LEU A 59 -18.09 -2.04 -8.78
N GLY A 60 -18.10 -1.11 -9.73
CA GLY A 60 -19.27 -0.30 -10.05
C GLY A 60 -19.51 0.74 -8.96
N ALA A 61 -19.52 1.99 -9.36
CA ALA A 61 -20.12 3.01 -8.51
C ALA A 61 -21.63 3.01 -8.83
N ASP A 62 -22.51 3.17 -7.82
CA ASP A 62 -23.96 3.38 -8.01
C ASP A 62 -24.26 4.76 -8.65
N THR A 63 -23.43 5.20 -9.59
CA THR A 63 -23.52 6.50 -10.25
C THR A 63 -23.31 6.31 -11.74
N ASP A 64 -24.26 6.84 -12.52
CA ASP A 64 -24.23 6.88 -13.99
C ASP A 64 -23.20 7.87 -14.55
N GLU A 65 -22.51 8.62 -13.70
CA GLU A 65 -21.51 9.59 -14.11
C GLU A 65 -20.09 9.00 -14.05
N LEU A 66 -19.44 8.94 -15.21
CA LEU A 66 -18.04 8.56 -15.36
C LEU A 66 -17.14 9.58 -14.61
N PRO A 67 -16.15 9.15 -13.81
CA PRO A 67 -15.17 10.09 -13.26
C PRO A 67 -14.24 10.58 -14.38
N ALA A 68 -14.14 11.90 -14.52
CA ALA A 68 -13.28 12.62 -15.47
C ALA A 68 -11.77 12.44 -15.19
#